data_AF-A0AAY5K4S0-F1
#
_entry.id   AF-A0AAY5K4S0-F1
#
_cell.length_a   1.000
_cell.length_b   1.000
_cell.length_c   1.000
_cell.angle_alpha   90.00
_cell.angle_beta   90.00
_cell.angle_gamma   90.00
#
_symmetry.space_group_name_H-M   'P 1'
#
loop_
_entity.id
_entity.type
_entity.pdbx_description
1 polymer ?
#
loop_
_entity_poly.entity_id
_entity_poly.type
_entity_poly.pdbx_seq_one_letter_code
_entity_poly.pdbx_strand_id
1 'polypeptide(L)'
;MRNIVRKWKTTGTVLVKARSGRPSKISERQRRRMVRTVKNSPQTTSKDLQHHLAADGVTVHRSTIQCTLHKEKLYERVMRKKPFLHTRYKQSHLRYANAHWDKPASFWNKVLWTDETKTE
;
A
#
# COMPACT_ATOMS: atom_id res chain seq x y z
N MET A 1 20.22 38.93 -25.63
CA MET A 1 20.99 37.77 -26.15
C MET A 1 22.09 37.24 -25.22
N ARG A 2 22.83 38.06 -24.45
CA ARG A 2 23.98 37.60 -23.63
C ARG A 2 23.67 36.53 -22.56
N ASN A 3 22.49 36.56 -21.92
CA ASN A 3 22.14 35.61 -20.84
C ASN A 3 21.87 34.18 -21.36
N ILE A 4 21.29 34.05 -22.56
CA ILE A 4 20.94 32.75 -23.15
C ILE A 4 22.23 32.02 -23.57
N VAL A 5 23.15 32.73 -24.23
CA VAL A 5 24.47 32.19 -24.62
C VAL A 5 25.29 31.78 -23.39
N ARG A 6 25.30 32.61 -22.33
CA ARG A 6 25.98 32.27 -21.07
C ARG A 6 25.42 31.01 -20.43
N LYS A 7 24.08 30.87 -20.38
CA LYS A 7 23.38 29.70 -19.83
C LYS A 7 23.70 28.43 -20.62
N TRP A 8 23.69 28.50 -21.94
CA TRP A 8 24.06 27.36 -22.80
C TRP A 8 25.52 26.95 -22.57
N LYS A 9 26.46 27.91 -22.52
CA LYS A 9 27.88 27.63 -22.25
C LYS A 9 28.14 26.95 -20.90
N THR A 10 27.34 27.23 -19.87
CA THR A 10 27.51 26.65 -18.52
C THR A 10 26.74 25.35 -18.31
N THR A 11 25.52 25.26 -18.86
CA THR A 11 24.58 24.17 -18.53
C THR A 11 24.39 23.18 -19.69
N GLY A 12 24.91 23.50 -20.88
CA GLY A 12 24.70 22.74 -22.11
C GLY A 12 23.26 22.80 -22.66
N THR A 13 22.35 23.48 -21.97
CA THR A 13 20.92 23.49 -22.29
C THR A 13 20.32 24.89 -22.15
N VAL A 14 19.41 25.24 -23.07
CA VAL A 14 18.63 26.48 -23.01
C VAL A 14 17.31 26.27 -22.26
N LEU A 15 16.87 25.02 -22.09
CA LEU A 15 15.64 24.65 -21.39
C LEU A 15 15.62 25.16 -19.96
N VAL A 16 14.43 25.55 -19.49
CA VAL A 16 14.22 25.98 -18.11
C VAL A 16 14.22 24.75 -17.21
N LYS A 17 15.12 24.71 -16.22
CA LYS A 17 15.16 23.64 -15.22
C LYS A 17 13.97 23.77 -14.25
N ALA A 18 13.48 22.64 -13.77
CA ALA A 18 12.50 22.62 -12.69
C ALA A 18 13.04 23.38 -11.47
N ARG A 19 12.17 24.14 -10.81
CA ARG A 19 12.52 24.86 -9.57
C ARG A 19 12.55 23.86 -8.42
N SER A 20 13.42 24.10 -7.43
CA SER A 20 13.58 23.24 -6.24
C SER A 20 12.30 23.14 -5.39
N GLY A 21 11.48 24.19 -5.38
CA GLY A 21 10.26 24.25 -4.59
C GLY A 21 10.50 24.35 -3.09
N ARG A 22 9.43 24.24 -2.29
CA ARG A 22 9.48 24.31 -0.84
C ARG A 22 9.90 22.95 -0.24
N PRO A 23 10.83 22.91 0.73
CA PRO A 23 11.14 21.69 1.47
C PRO A 23 9.90 21.10 2.17
N SER A 24 9.83 19.76 2.20
CA SER A 24 8.78 19.05 2.95
C SER A 24 8.93 19.26 4.45
N LYS A 25 7.81 19.40 5.17
CA LYS A 25 7.81 19.40 6.65
C LYS A 25 8.16 18.04 7.24
N ILE A 26 7.78 16.96 6.56
CA ILE A 26 8.09 15.59 6.99
C ILE A 26 9.45 15.22 6.43
N SER A 27 10.38 14.88 7.32
CA SER A 27 11.72 14.42 6.95
C SER A 27 11.70 13.04 6.30
N GLU A 28 12.76 12.73 5.56
CA GLU A 28 12.97 11.42 4.95
C GLU A 28 12.89 10.27 6.00
N ARG A 29 13.50 10.46 7.17
CA ARG A 29 13.49 9.48 8.27
C ARG A 29 12.08 9.25 8.81
N GLN A 30 11.33 10.32 9.05
CA GLN A 30 9.95 10.24 9.53
C GLN A 30 9.04 9.54 8.51
N ARG A 31 9.20 9.86 7.21
CA ARG A 31 8.46 9.20 6.15
C ARG A 31 8.71 7.70 6.12
N ARG A 32 9.97 7.26 6.18
CA ARG A 32 10.31 5.82 6.22
C ARG A 32 9.73 5.13 7.45
N ARG A 33 9.78 5.76 8.63
CA ARG A 33 9.18 5.23 9.86
C ARG A 33 7.68 5.05 9.70
N MET A 34 6.99 6.08 9.21
CA MET A 34 5.55 6.05 8.96
C MET A 34 5.16 4.94 7.97
N VAL A 35 5.88 4.81 6.85
CA VAL A 35 5.67 3.73 5.87
C VAL A 35 5.86 2.35 6.50
N ARG A 36 6.89 2.18 7.34
CA ARG A 36 7.11 0.91 8.05
C ARG A 36 5.98 0.61 9.02
N THR A 37 5.51 1.59 9.79
CA THR A 37 4.39 1.42 10.72
C THR A 37 3.13 0.95 9.98
N VAL A 38 2.76 1.61 8.88
CA VAL A 38 1.57 1.24 8.08
C VAL A 38 1.71 -0.14 7.45
N LYS A 39 2.91 -0.52 6.99
CA LYS A 39 3.14 -1.87 6.43
C LYS A 39 3.04 -2.98 7.47
N ASN A 40 3.53 -2.74 8.68
CA ASN A 40 3.48 -3.71 9.78
C ASN A 40 2.06 -3.83 10.36
N SER A 41 1.36 -2.70 10.47
CA SER A 41 0.03 -2.60 11.06
C SER A 41 -0.89 -1.82 10.11
N PRO A 42 -1.54 -2.49 9.13
CA PRO A 42 -2.39 -1.82 8.14
C PRO A 42 -3.62 -1.10 8.73
N GLN A 43 -3.96 -1.37 10.00
CA GLN A 43 -5.05 -0.73 10.72
C GLN A 43 -4.67 0.60 11.37
N THR A 44 -3.38 0.98 11.34
CA THR A 44 -2.94 2.27 11.89
C THR A 44 -3.61 3.41 11.16
N THR A 45 -4.27 4.30 11.90
CA THR A 45 -5.02 5.40 11.31
C THR A 45 -4.13 6.60 11.01
N SER A 46 -4.57 7.45 10.08
CA SER A 46 -3.93 8.75 9.81
C SER A 46 -3.84 9.64 11.07
N LYS A 47 -4.74 9.46 12.05
CA LYS A 47 -4.71 10.18 13.33
C LYS A 47 -3.60 9.67 14.24
N ASP A 48 -3.41 8.36 14.31
CA ASP A 48 -2.31 7.77 15.10
C ASP A 48 -0.95 8.24 14.55
N LEU A 49 -0.79 8.23 13.22
CA LEU A 49 0.40 8.75 12.56
C LEU A 49 0.62 10.25 12.85
N GLN A 50 -0.45 11.03 12.95
CA GLN A 50 -0.38 12.43 13.34
C GLN A 50 0.14 12.59 14.78
N HIS A 51 -0.32 11.77 15.72
CA HIS A 51 0.18 11.77 17.09
C HIS A 51 1.66 11.35 17.17
N HIS A 52 2.07 10.35 16.40
CA HIS A 52 3.48 9.95 16.33
C HIS A 52 4.38 11.07 15.79
N LEU A 53 3.94 11.78 14.76
CA LEU A 53 4.69 12.92 14.21
C LEU A 53 4.72 14.11 15.16
N ALA A 54 3.62 14.37 15.88
CA ALA A 54 3.55 15.42 16.90
C ALA A 54 4.52 15.14 18.06
N ALA A 55 4.65 13.87 18.48
CA ALA A 55 5.63 13.45 19.48
C ALA A 55 7.08 13.67 19.01
N ASP A 56 7.33 13.56 17.70
CA ASP A 56 8.62 13.88 17.07
C ASP A 56 8.80 15.40 16.81
N GLY A 57 7.91 16.25 17.33
CA GLY A 57 7.96 17.72 17.19
C GLY A 57 7.43 18.25 15.85
N VAL A 58 6.79 17.42 15.03
CA VAL A 58 6.28 17.80 13.70
C VAL A 58 4.76 17.83 13.67
N THR A 59 4.22 19.05 13.67
CA THR A 59 2.77 19.29 13.52
C THR A 59 2.39 19.39 12.05
N VAL A 60 1.64 18.39 11.57
CA VAL A 60 1.09 18.32 10.21
C VAL A 60 -0.38 17.94 10.23
N HIS A 61 -1.12 18.35 9.20
CA HIS A 61 -2.51 17.94 9.02
C HIS A 61 -2.60 16.51 8.45
N ARG A 62 -3.71 15.81 8.73
CA ARG A 62 -3.97 14.44 8.26
C ARG A 62 -3.88 14.29 6.74
N SER A 63 -4.29 15.30 5.97
CA SER A 63 -4.17 15.28 4.51
C SER A 63 -2.72 15.23 4.02
N THR A 64 -1.78 15.87 4.71
CA THR A 64 -0.34 15.79 4.37
C THR A 64 0.19 14.37 4.56
N ILE A 65 -0.27 13.70 5.63
CA ILE A 65 0.06 12.30 5.92
C ILE A 65 -0.51 11.41 4.80
N GLN A 66 -1.78 11.56 4.44
CA GLN A 66 -2.38 10.80 3.34
C GLN A 66 -1.67 11.04 2.00
N CYS A 67 -1.38 12.29 1.65
CA CYS A 67 -0.64 12.62 0.42
C CYS A 67 0.76 11.99 0.41
N THR A 68 1.45 11.91 1.55
CA THR A 68 2.76 11.24 1.62
C THR A 68 2.64 9.72 1.52
N LEU A 69 1.60 9.11 2.08
CA LEU A 69 1.32 7.68 1.91
C LEU A 69 0.92 7.33 0.46
N HIS A 70 0.11 8.16 -0.20
CA HIS A 70 -0.28 7.97 -1.59
C HIS A 70 0.91 8.03 -2.55
N LYS A 71 1.90 8.89 -2.29
CA LYS A 71 3.17 8.91 -3.04
C LYS A 71 3.92 7.57 -2.93
N GLU A 72 3.77 6.88 -1.80
CA GLU A 72 4.32 5.54 -1.54
C GLU A 72 3.38 4.42 -1.99
N LYS A 73 2.30 4.75 -2.73
CA LYS A 73 1.26 3.82 -3.21
C LYS A 73 0.55 3.05 -2.09
N LEU A 74 0.49 3.63 -0.89
CA LEU A 74 -0.26 3.09 0.24
C LEU A 74 -1.60 3.80 0.33
N TYR A 75 -2.68 3.04 0.19
CA TYR A 75 -4.05 3.54 0.19
C TYR A 75 -4.84 2.88 1.31
N GLU A 76 -5.77 3.64 1.90
CA GLU A 76 -6.73 3.09 2.85
C GLU A 76 -7.62 2.05 2.15
N ARG A 77 -7.82 0.90 2.80
CA ARG A 77 -8.67 -0.20 2.30
C ARG A 77 -9.45 -0.80 3.45
N VAL A 78 -10.67 -1.24 3.17
CA VAL A 78 -11.51 -1.96 4.13
C VAL A 78 -11.14 -3.44 4.13
N MET A 79 -10.83 -3.98 5.30
CA MET A 79 -10.56 -5.42 5.46
C MET A 79 -11.86 -6.21 5.23
N ARG A 80 -11.79 -7.26 4.40
CA ARG A 80 -12.93 -8.15 4.16
C ARG A 80 -13.09 -9.12 5.34
N LYS A 81 -14.33 -9.33 5.78
CA LYS A 81 -14.66 -10.41 6.73
C LYS A 81 -14.31 -11.75 6.09
N LYS A 82 -13.61 -12.61 6.83
CA LYS A 82 -13.25 -13.96 6.41
C LYS A 82 -13.59 -14.93 7.55
N PRO A 83 -14.07 -16.15 7.23
CA PRO A 83 -14.27 -17.17 8.26
C PRO A 83 -12.93 -17.48 8.92
N PHE A 84 -12.94 -17.63 10.23
CA PHE A 84 -11.77 -18.05 10.97
C PHE A 84 -11.51 -19.53 10.67
N LEU A 85 -10.32 -19.84 10.13
CA LEU A 85 -9.91 -21.21 9.85
C LEU A 85 -8.84 -21.65 10.85
N HIS A 86 -9.08 -22.76 11.53
CA HIS A 86 -8.07 -23.42 12.35
C HIS A 86 -6.92 -23.97 11.47
N THR A 87 -5.71 -24.08 12.02
CA THR A 87 -4.51 -24.54 11.30
C THR A 87 -4.71 -25.89 10.60
N ARG A 88 -5.37 -26.86 11.25
CA ARG A 88 -5.71 -28.17 10.68
C ARG A 88 -6.57 -28.06 9.40
N TYR A 89 -7.52 -27.14 9.37
CA TYR A 89 -8.39 -26.95 8.21
C TYR A 89 -7.65 -26.26 7.07
N LYS A 90 -6.76 -25.29 7.36
CA LYS A 90 -5.89 -24.68 6.35
C LYS A 90 -5.02 -25.73 5.65
N GLN A 91 -4.43 -26.65 6.43
CA GLN A 91 -3.61 -27.74 5.90
C GLN A 91 -4.43 -28.72 5.06
N SER A 92 -5.61 -29.12 5.56
CA SER A 92 -6.51 -30.01 4.82
C SER A 92 -6.96 -29.40 3.48
N HIS A 93 -7.38 -28.14 3.50
CA HIS A 93 -7.80 -27.42 2.28
C HIS A 93 -6.65 -27.30 1.28
N LEU A 94 -5.43 -26.98 1.74
CA LEU A 94 -4.26 -26.90 0.86
C LEU A 94 -3.90 -28.26 0.25
N ARG A 95 -3.95 -29.34 1.04
CA ARG A 95 -3.73 -30.71 0.52
C ARG A 95 -4.78 -31.08 -0.52
N TYR A 96 -6.04 -30.77 -0.26
CA TYR A 96 -7.13 -31.02 -1.21
C TYR A 96 -6.92 -30.23 -2.51
N ALA A 97 -6.62 -28.93 -2.42
CA ALA A 97 -6.34 -28.10 -3.58
C ALA A 97 -5.15 -28.64 -4.40
N ASN A 98 -4.03 -28.96 -3.75
CA ASN A 98 -2.84 -29.50 -4.42
C ASN A 98 -3.08 -30.89 -5.03
N ALA A 99 -3.95 -31.72 -4.46
CA ALA A 99 -4.29 -33.02 -5.04
C ALA A 99 -5.22 -32.91 -6.26
N HIS A 100 -5.95 -31.80 -6.40
CA HIS A 100 -7.00 -31.63 -7.41
C HIS A 100 -6.78 -30.47 -8.39
N TRP A 101 -5.72 -29.67 -8.26
CA TRP A 101 -5.51 -28.46 -9.07
C TRP A 101 -5.39 -28.73 -10.58
N ASP A 102 -4.83 -29.88 -10.95
CA ASP A 102 -4.60 -30.30 -12.35
C ASP A 102 -5.63 -31.34 -12.84
N LYS A 103 -6.76 -31.47 -12.15
CA LYS A 103 -7.81 -32.41 -12.56
C LYS A 103 -8.55 -31.88 -13.80
N PRO A 104 -8.77 -32.71 -14.82
CA PRO A 104 -9.48 -32.29 -16.03
C PRO A 104 -10.96 -32.02 -15.72
N ALA A 105 -11.62 -31.19 -16.53
CA ALA A 105 -13.04 -30.87 -16.37
C ALA A 105 -13.94 -32.12 -16.32
N SER A 106 -13.58 -33.19 -17.05
CA SER A 106 -14.30 -34.46 -17.05
C SER A 106 -14.35 -35.14 -15.68
N PHE A 107 -13.38 -34.89 -14.81
CA PHE A 107 -13.42 -35.33 -13.41
C PHE A 107 -14.47 -34.54 -12.63
N TRP A 108 -14.44 -33.21 -12.73
CA TRP A 108 -15.35 -32.32 -12.01
C TRP A 108 -16.81 -32.46 -12.43
N ASN A 109 -17.07 -32.77 -13.71
CA ASN A 109 -18.41 -33.04 -14.22
C ASN A 109 -19.08 -34.27 -13.58
N LYS A 110 -18.30 -35.17 -12.95
CA LYS A 110 -18.80 -36.34 -12.25
C LYS A 110 -19.05 -36.07 -10.76
N VAL A 111 -18.66 -34.90 -10.25
CA VAL A 111 -18.82 -34.54 -8.83
C VAL A 111 -20.16 -33.86 -8.65
N LEU A 112 -21.03 -34.46 -7.84
CA LEU A 112 -22.25 -33.81 -7.37
C LEU A 112 -21.90 -32.92 -6.16
N TRP A 113 -22.18 -31.62 -6.29
CA TRP A 113 -21.97 -30.64 -5.22
C TRP A 113 -23.28 -30.39 -4.48
N THR A 114 -23.32 -30.72 -3.19
CA THR A 114 -24.47 -30.44 -2.32
C THR A 114 -23.99 -29.58 -1.16
N ASP A 115 -24.69 -28.49 -0.90
CA ASP A 115 -24.50 -27.67 0.30
C ASP A 115 -25.88 -27.34 0.88
N GLU A 116 -25.98 -27.30 2.20
CA GLU A 116 -27.22 -26.98 2.91
C GLU A 116 -27.18 -25.52 3.35
N THR A 117 -28.04 -24.70 2.76
CA THR A 117 -28.25 -23.33 3.21
C THR A 117 -29.59 -23.22 3.91
N LYS A 118 -29.59 -22.65 5.12
CA LYS A 118 -30.84 -22.31 5.82
C LYS A 118 -31.58 -21.23 5.05
N THR A 119 -32.80 -21.51 4.61
CA THR A 119 -33.74 -20.51 4.07
C THR A 119 -34.55 -19.92 5.23
N GLU A 120 -34.59 -18.59 5.31
CA GLU A 120 -35.46 -17.84 6.24
C GLU A 120 -36.92 -17.81 5.78
#